data_AF-A0A368YT49-F1
#
_entry.id   AF-A0A368YT49-F1
#
_cell.length_a   1.000
_cell.length_b   1.000
_cell.length_c   1.000
_cell.angle_alpha   90.00
_cell.angle_beta   90.00
_cell.angle_gamma   90.00
#
_symmetry.space_group_name_H-M   'P 1'
#
loop_
_entity.id
_entity.type
_entity.pdbx_description
1 polymer ?
#
loop_
_entity_poly.entity_id
_entity_poly.type
_entity_poly.pdbx_seq_one_letter_code
_entity_poly.pdbx_strand_id
1 'polypeptide(L)' 'MPGGMIVIACLFLGAAIGWVRAARQGGKLADKLQYAAAHAMALAVLGIFLTIILSRMG' A
#
# COMPACT_ATOMS: atom_id res chain seq x y z
N MET A 1 -5.18 -19.09 7.05
CA MET A 1 -5.64 -17.71 7.35
C MET A 1 -5.47 -16.87 6.09
N PRO A 2 -6.44 -16.02 5.69
CA PRO A 2 -6.38 -15.22 4.46
C PRO A 2 -5.41 -14.04 4.55
N GLY A 3 -4.31 -14.17 5.29
CA GLY A 3 -3.36 -13.09 5.57
C GLY A 3 -2.78 -12.45 4.30
N GLY A 4 -2.63 -13.23 3.23
CA GLY A 4 -2.24 -12.70 1.92
C GLY A 4 -3.22 -11.65 1.37
N MET A 5 -4.53 -11.79 1.63
CA MET A 5 -5.53 -10.83 1.15
C MET A 5 -5.40 -9.46 1.82
N ILE A 6 -4.98 -9.42 3.10
CA ILE A 6 -4.75 -8.16 3.82
C ILE A 6 -3.57 -7.41 3.21
N VAL A 7 -2.45 -8.10 2.97
CA VAL A 7 -1.26 -7.49 2.35
C VAL A 7 -1.56 -6.98 0.95
N ILE A 8 -2.27 -7.77 0.13
CA ILE A 8 -2.68 -7.38 -1.22
C ILE A 8 -3.61 -6.15 -1.18
N ALA A 9 -4.58 -6.12 -0.28
CA ALA A 9 -5.48 -4.97 -0.11
C ALA A 9 -4.69 -3.70 0.28
N CYS A 10 -3.77 -3.81 1.24
CA CYS A 10 -2.90 -2.70 1.64
C CYS A 10 -2.02 -2.21 0.49
N LEU A 11 -1.47 -3.13 -0.33
CA LEU A 11 -0.64 -2.79 -1.48
C LEU A 11 -1.40 -1.95 -2.51
N PHE A 12 -2.61 -2.38 -2.89
CA PHE A 12 -3.44 -1.64 -3.86
C PHE A 12 -3.96 -0.31 -3.29
N LEU A 13 -4.35 -0.28 -2.01
CA LEU A 13 -4.72 0.97 -1.33
C LEU A 13 -3.56 1.96 -1.32
N GLY A 14 -2.35 1.51 -1.00
CA GLY A 14 -1.16 2.35 -1.01
C GLY A 14 -0.84 2.86 -2.40
N ALA A 15 -0.88 2.00 -3.41
CA ALA A 15 -0.68 2.41 -4.80
C ALA A 15 -1.67 3.51 -5.22
N ALA A 16 -2.96 3.33 -4.90
CA ALA A 16 -4.00 4.30 -5.22
C ALA A 16 -3.79 5.64 -4.50
N ILE A 17 -3.47 5.62 -3.20
CA ILE A 17 -3.20 6.84 -2.42
C ILE A 17 -2.00 7.59 -3.00
N GLY A 18 -0.89 6.88 -3.27
CA GLY A 18 0.32 7.48 -3.82
C GLY A 18 0.06 8.10 -5.20
N TRP A 19 -0.63 7.38 -6.08
CA TRP A 19 -1.00 7.88 -7.40
C TRP A 19 -1.87 9.14 -7.32
N VAL A 20 -2.93 9.12 -6.51
CA VAL A 20 -3.84 10.27 -6.33
C VAL A 20 -3.08 11.47 -5.77
N ARG A 21 -2.16 11.25 -4.83
CA ARG A 21 -1.36 12.33 -4.23
C ARG A 21 -0.42 12.96 -5.25
N ALA A 22 0.27 12.17 -6.07
CA ALA A 22 1.10 12.70 -7.16
C ALA A 22 0.27 13.40 -8.26
N ALA A 23 -0.91 12.84 -8.59
CA ALA A 23 -1.81 13.45 -9.56
C ALA A 23 -2.35 14.82 -9.10
N ARG A 24 -2.71 14.94 -7.82
CA ARG A 24 -3.14 16.23 -7.23
C ARG A 24 -2.04 17.30 -7.22
N GLN A 25 -0.77 16.88 -7.24
CA GLN A 25 0.39 17.78 -7.31
C GLN A 25 0.82 18.09 -8.75
N GLY A 26 0.10 17.60 -9.76
CA GLY A 26 0.45 17.83 -11.17
C GLY A 26 1.69 17.06 -11.64
N GLY A 27 2.11 16.01 -10.91
CA GLY A 27 3.30 15.23 -11.24
C GLY A 27 3.20 14.52 -12.60
N LYS A 28 4.34 14.27 -13.23
CA LYS A 28 4.44 13.49 -14.48
C LYS A 28 4.13 12.01 -14.21
N LEU A 29 4.02 11.21 -15.27
CA LEU A 29 3.76 9.78 -15.15
C LEU A 29 4.79 9.07 -14.25
N ALA A 30 6.08 9.43 -14.38
CA ALA A 30 7.14 8.90 -13.54
C ALA A 30 6.91 9.21 -12.05
N ASP A 31 6.52 10.44 -11.71
CA ASP A 31 6.22 10.84 -10.33
C ASP A 31 5.04 10.06 -9.76
N LYS A 32 4.00 9.88 -10.57
CA LYS A 32 2.81 9.10 -10.18
C LYS A 32 3.15 7.65 -9.90
N LEU A 33 3.96 7.03 -10.75
CA LEU A 33 4.43 5.64 -10.55
C LEU A 33 5.32 5.52 -9.32
N GLN A 34 6.23 6.47 -9.10
CA GLN A 34 7.12 6.46 -7.94
C GLN A 34 6.35 6.64 -6.64
N TYR A 35 5.41 7.59 -6.58
CA TYR A 35 4.56 7.78 -5.41
C TYR A 35 3.67 6.57 -5.16
N ALA A 36 3.06 6.01 -6.20
CA ALA A 36 2.26 4.79 -6.09
C ALA A 36 3.08 3.64 -5.52
N ALA A 37 4.27 3.38 -6.08
CA ALA A 37 5.16 2.32 -5.61
C ALA A 37 5.60 2.55 -4.15
N ALA A 38 6.00 3.78 -3.78
CA ALA A 38 6.42 4.11 -2.43
C ALA A 38 5.30 3.88 -1.41
N HIS A 39 4.08 4.36 -1.70
CA HIS A 39 2.94 4.20 -0.79
C HIS A 39 2.45 2.75 -0.75
N ALA A 40 2.48 2.04 -1.89
CA ALA A 40 2.15 0.61 -1.97
C ALA A 40 3.07 -0.23 -1.07
N MET A 41 4.39 0.01 -1.15
CA MET A 41 5.36 -0.68 -0.31
C MET A 41 5.17 -0.35 1.17
N ALA A 42 5.00 0.93 1.52
CA ALA A 42 4.78 1.34 2.91
C ALA A 42 3.52 0.69 3.51
N LEU A 43 2.39 0.70 2.79
CA LEU A 43 1.17 0.07 3.28
C LEU A 43 1.24 -1.46 3.26
N ALA A 44 1.89 -2.08 2.27
CA ALA A 44 2.10 -3.53 2.26
C ALA A 44 2.88 -4.00 3.51
N VAL A 45 3.92 -3.25 3.90
CA VAL A 45 4.68 -3.52 5.13
C VAL A 45 3.78 -3.41 6.37
N LEU A 46 2.95 -2.36 6.47
CA LEU A 46 1.94 -2.26 7.53
C LEU A 46 0.94 -3.42 7.51
N GLY A 47 0.52 -3.87 6.33
CA GLY A 47 -0.36 -5.03 6.14
C GLY A 47 0.26 -6.34 6.62
N ILE A 48 1.57 -6.52 6.44
CA ILE A 48 2.31 -7.67 6.99
C ILE A 48 2.27 -7.64 8.51
N PHE A 49 2.59 -6.49 9.13
CA PHE A 49 2.52 -6.34 10.58
C PHE A 49 1.11 -6.61 11.12
N LEU A 50 0.08 -6.02 10.48
CA LEU A 50 -1.31 -6.23 10.84
C LEU A 50 -1.70 -7.72 10.74
N THR A 51 -1.28 -8.39 9.66
CA THR A 51 -1.52 -9.82 9.46
C THR A 51 -0.89 -10.66 10.56
N ILE A 52 0.36 -10.38 10.92
CA ILE A 52 1.06 -11.09 12.00
C ILE A 52 0.34 -10.87 13.32
N ILE A 53 0.03 -9.62 13.68
CA ILE A 53 -0.67 -9.28 14.93
C ILE A 53 -1.99 -10.04 15.02
N LEU A 54 -2.84 -9.97 13.99
CA LEU A 54 -4.13 -10.66 13.97
C LEU A 54 -3.98 -12.18 14.02
N SER A 55 -2.93 -12.73 13.39
CA SER A 55 -2.64 -14.16 13.43
C SER A 55 -2.11 -14.64 14.78
N ARG A 56 -1.61 -13.72 15.64
CA ARG A 56 -1.04 -14.01 16.96
C ARG A 56 -1.98 -13.67 18.12
N MET A 57 -3.03 -12.90 17.84
CA MET A 57 -4.09 -12.56 18.80
C MET A 57 -5.15 -13.67 18.93
N GLY A 58 -5.05 -14.75 18.14
CA GLY A 58 -5.92 -15.93 18.20
C GLY A 58 -5.17 -17.17 18.66
#